data_AF-A0A0N4VSG5-F1
#
_entry.id   AF-A0A0N4VSG5-F1
#
_cell.length_a   1.000
_cell.length_b   1.000
_cell.length_c   1.000
_cell.angle_alpha   90.00
_cell.angle_beta   90.00
_cell.angle_gamma   90.00
#
_symmetry.space_group_name_H-M   'P 1'
#
loop_
_entity.id
_entity.type
_entity.pdbx_description
1 polymer ?
#
loop_
_entity_poly.entity_id
_entity_poly.type
_entity_poly.pdbx_seq_one_letter_code
_entity_poly.pdbx_strand_id
1 'polypeptide(L)' 'MQTVPVLSKIREQPLRWFRHVLRRPQNDLIREAKEFEAQGKRARGAPKKRWREVIKKNLAGAKVTAKDAVDVKK' A
#
# COMPACT_ATOMS: atom_id res chain seq x y z
N MET A 1 1.69 -28.41 -8.44
CA MET A 1 2.05 -27.03 -8.03
C MET A 1 0.77 -26.21 -7.95
N GLN A 2 0.44 -25.61 -6.81
CA GLN A 2 -0.76 -24.75 -6.72
C GLN A 2 -0.47 -23.41 -7.41
N THR A 3 -1.24 -23.07 -8.43
CA THR A 3 -1.11 -21.82 -9.17
C THR A 3 -1.90 -20.73 -8.48
N VAL A 4 -1.20 -19.69 -8.01
CA VAL A 4 -1.85 -18.48 -7.49
C VAL A 4 -2.33 -17.62 -8.66
N PRO A 5 -3.58 -17.13 -8.67
CA PRO A 5 -4.05 -16.23 -9.71
C PRO A 5 -3.18 -14.96 -9.79
N VAL A 6 -2.79 -14.55 -10.99
CA VAL A 6 -1.91 -13.40 -11.23
C VAL A 6 -2.44 -12.11 -10.58
N LEU A 7 -3.76 -11.91 -10.63
CA LEU A 7 -4.44 -10.78 -9.98
C LEU A 7 -4.21 -10.72 -8.47
N SER A 8 -4.13 -11.88 -7.81
CA SER A 8 -3.83 -11.95 -6.38
C SER A 8 -2.42 -11.43 -6.10
N LYS A 9 -1.44 -11.78 -6.94
CA LYS A 9 -0.07 -11.31 -6.78
C LYS A 9 0.07 -9.81 -7.02
N ILE A 10 -0.62 -9.29 -8.04
CA ILE A 10 -0.67 -7.84 -8.32
C ILE A 10 -1.25 -7.06 -7.14
N ARG A 11 -2.28 -7.60 -6.46
CA ARG A 11 -2.88 -6.97 -5.27
C ARG A 11 -1.98 -7.05 -4.04
N GLU A 12 -1.23 -8.14 -3.90
CA GLU A 12 -0.36 -8.39 -2.75
C GLU A 12 0.89 -7.49 -2.75
N GLN A 13 1.47 -7.21 -3.92
CA GLN A 13 2.73 -6.45 -4.02
C GLN A 13 2.68 -5.06 -3.34
N PRO A 14 1.67 -4.20 -3.60
CA PRO A 14 1.56 -2.92 -2.92
C PRO A 14 1.39 -3.05 -1.39
N LEU A 15 0.69 -4.10 -0.94
CA LEU A 15 0.48 -4.35 0.49
C LEU A 15 1.78 -4.79 1.19
N ARG A 16 2.66 -5.55 0.50
CA ARG A 16 3.98 -5.91 1.02
C ARG A 16 4.84 -4.68 1.26
N TRP A 17 4.89 -3.78 0.28
CA TRP A 17 5.59 -2.50 0.43
C TRP A 17 4.99 -1.68 1.57
N PHE A 18 3.66 -1.56 1.64
CA PHE A 18 3.00 -0.81 2.70
C PHE A 18 3.30 -1.37 4.11
N ARG A 19 3.28 -2.69 4.28
CA ARG A 19 3.69 -3.36 5.52
C ARG A 19 5.16 -3.05 5.86
N HIS A 20 6.05 -3.08 4.88
CA HIS A 20 7.44 -2.72 5.08
C HIS A 20 7.58 -1.27 5.58
N VAL A 21 6.87 -0.32 4.97
CA VAL A 21 6.86 1.08 5.37
C VAL A 21 6.31 1.28 6.79
N LEU A 22 5.27 0.57 7.18
CA LEU A 22 4.71 0.66 8.54
C LEU A 22 5.67 0.15 9.63
N ARG A 23 6.60 -0.76 9.30
CA ARG A 23 7.61 -1.27 10.24
C ARG A 23 8.80 -0.33 10.43
N ARG A 24 8.98 0.68 9.57
CA ARG A 24 10.07 1.67 9.69
C ARG A 24 9.79 2.61 10.87
N PRO A 25 10.82 3.18 11.52
CA PRO A 25 10.65 4.14 12.62
C PRO A 25 9.89 5.39 12.16
N GLN A 26 9.24 6.10 13.09
CA GLN A 26 8.37 7.24 12.76
C GLN A 26 9.11 8.39 12.06
N ASN A 27 10.40 8.59 12.37
CA ASN A 27 11.25 9.63 11.77
C ASN A 27 11.90 9.19 10.45
N ASP A 28 11.51 8.04 9.89
CA ASP A 28 12.01 7.57 8.60
C ASP A 28 11.32 8.31 7.47
N LEU A 29 12.12 8.88 6.56
CA LEU A 29 11.65 9.63 5.40
C LEU A 29 10.66 8.84 4.53
N ILE A 30 10.79 7.50 4.44
CA ILE A 30 9.87 6.67 3.66
C ILE A 30 8.52 6.54 4.38
N ARG A 31 8.53 6.49 5.71
CA ARG A 31 7.30 6.48 6.52
C ARG A 31 6.58 7.81 6.47
N GLU A 32 7.31 8.93 6.38
CA GLU A 32 6.73 10.26 6.15
C GLU A 32 6.23 10.40 4.71
N ALA A 33 7.01 9.97 3.71
CA ALA A 33 6.62 10.00 2.30
C ALA A 33 5.36 9.17 2.01
N LYS A 34 5.05 8.16 2.84
CA LYS A 34 3.75 7.49 2.79
C LYS A 34 2.62 8.52 2.92
N GLU A 35 2.74 9.60 3.68
CA GLU A 35 1.72 10.64 3.93
C GLU A 35 1.74 11.77 2.89
N PHE A 36 2.74 11.78 2.02
CA PHE A 36 2.84 12.75 0.94
C PHE A 36 1.73 12.60 -0.12
N GLU A 37 0.98 13.68 -0.33
CA GLU A 37 -0.03 13.76 -1.38
C GLU A 37 0.30 14.90 -2.35
N ALA A 38 0.68 14.57 -3.58
CA ALA A 38 1.05 15.56 -4.58
C ALA A 38 -0.10 16.54 -4.85
N GLN A 39 0.11 17.83 -4.59
CA GLN A 39 -0.90 18.85 -4.84
C GLN A 39 -0.96 19.20 -6.33
N GLY A 40 -2.13 19.67 -6.78
CA GLY A 40 -2.34 20.16 -8.15
C GLY A 40 -3.03 19.18 -9.11
N LYS A 41 -3.42 19.72 -10.27
CA LYS A 41 -4.12 18.99 -11.34
C LYS A 41 -3.11 18.13 -12.10
N ARG A 42 -3.42 16.84 -12.27
CA ARG A 42 -2.58 15.95 -13.09
C ARG A 42 -2.74 16.28 -14.57
N ALA A 43 -1.64 16.07 -15.31
CA ALA A 43 -1.65 16.14 -16.76
C ALA A 43 -2.66 15.13 -17.35
N ARG A 44 -3.24 15.50 -18.49
CA ARG A 44 -4.15 14.63 -19.25
C ARG A 44 -3.39 13.36 -19.66
N GLY A 45 -3.99 12.19 -19.44
CA GLY A 45 -3.38 10.89 -19.75
C GLY A 45 -2.65 10.21 -18.58
N ALA A 46 -2.37 10.93 -17.48
CA ALA A 46 -1.77 10.32 -16.31
C ALA A 46 -2.76 9.39 -15.57
N PRO A 47 -2.30 8.28 -14.97
CA PRO A 47 -3.14 7.44 -14.12
C PRO A 47 -3.83 8.27 -13.03
N LYS A 48 -5.16 8.17 -12.96
CA LYS A 48 -5.95 8.91 -11.96
C LYS A 48 -5.68 8.39 -10.55
N LYS A 49 -5.42 7.08 -10.41
CA LYS A 49 -5.23 6.43 -9.11
C LYS A 49 -3.95 6.89 -8.44
N ARG A 50 -4.04 7.28 -7.18
CA ARG A 50 -2.87 7.53 -6.33
C ARG A 50 -2.45 6.26 -5.61
N TRP A 51 -1.20 6.20 -5.16
CA TRP A 51 -0.67 5.04 -4.44
C TRP A 51 -1.57 4.70 -3.21
N ARG A 52 -2.01 5.72 -2.45
CA ARG A 52 -2.96 5.56 -1.32
C ARG A 52 -4.25 4.85 -1.72
N GLU A 53 -4.83 5.25 -2.86
CA GLU A 53 -6.09 4.68 -3.34
C GLU A 53 -5.91 3.23 -3.77
N VAL A 54 -4.76 2.90 -4.35
CA VAL A 54 -4.40 1.51 -4.69
C VAL A 54 -4.28 0.68 -3.41
N ILE A 55 -3.60 1.17 -2.37
CA ILE A 55 -3.52 0.47 -1.08
C ILE A 55 -4.89 0.32 -0.44
N LYS A 56 -5.69 1.39 -0.37
CA LYS A 56 -7.04 1.36 0.21
C LYS A 56 -7.91 0.31 -0.47
N LYS A 57 -7.88 0.26 -1.81
CA LYS A 57 -8.61 -0.74 -2.59
C LYS A 57 -8.10 -2.16 -2.34
N ASN A 58 -6.78 -2.35 -2.27
CA ASN A 58 -6.20 -3.67 -2.05
C ASN A 58 -6.45 -4.18 -0.63
N LEU A 59 -6.38 -3.31 0.39
CA LEU A 59 -6.74 -3.65 1.77
C LEU A 59 -8.21 -4.04 1.89
N ALA A 60 -9.11 -3.27 1.27
CA ALA A 60 -10.54 -3.59 1.23
C ALA A 60 -10.80 -4.95 0.55
N GLY A 61 -10.11 -5.23 -0.56
CA GLY A 61 -10.21 -6.52 -1.27
C GLY A 61 -9.58 -7.69 -0.50
N ALA A 62 -8.61 -7.43 0.36
CA ALA A 62 -7.96 -8.44 1.19
C ALA A 62 -8.71 -8.72 2.51
N LYS A 63 -9.76 -7.94 2.83
CA LYS A 63 -10.43 -7.94 4.15
C LYS A 63 -9.45 -7.80 5.33
N VAL A 64 -8.31 -7.14 5.11
CA VAL A 64 -7.23 -6.97 6.08
C VAL A 64 -7.18 -5.50 6.48
N THR A 65 -7.16 -5.25 7.78
CA THR A 65 -7.12 -3.91 8.36
C THR A 65 -5.68 -3.45 8.51
N ALA A 66 -5.41 -2.14 8.44
CA ALA A 66 -4.06 -1.62 8.68
C ALA A 66 -3.51 -1.99 10.08
N LYS A 67 -4.38 -2.33 11.03
CA LYS A 67 -4.03 -2.85 12.37
C LYS A 67 -3.40 -4.25 12.32
N ASP A 68 -3.85 -5.11 11.40
CA ASP A 68 -3.31 -6.47 11.21
C ASP A 68 -1.90 -6.49 10.60
N ALA A 69 -1.46 -5.36 10.04
CA ALA A 69 -0.09 -5.19 9.53
C ALA A 69 0.94 -4.92 10.64
N VAL A 70 0.47 -4.61 11.85
CA VAL A 70 1.27 -4.16 13.00
C VAL A 70 1.27 -5.20 14.13
N ASP A 71 0.82 -6.45 13.88
CA ASP A 71 0.93 -7.51 14.89
C ASP A 71 2.41 -7.83 15.13
N VAL A 72 2.94 -7.22 16.18
CA VAL A 72 4.25 -7.47 16.77
C VAL A 72 3.97 -8.36 17.98
N LYS A 73 4.10 -9.67 17.79
CA LYS A 73 4.31 -10.57 18.93
C LYS A 73 5.68 -10.22 19.52
N LYS A 74 5.66 -9.67 20.74
CA LYS A 74 6.83 -9.54 21.60
C LYS A 74 7.16 -10.90 22.22
#